data_AF-D3YXR1-F1
#
_entry.id   AF-D3YXR1-F1
#
_cell.length_a   1.000
_cell.length_b   1.000
_cell.length_c   1.000
_cell.angle_alpha   90.00
_cell.angle_beta   90.00
_cell.angle_gamma   90.00
#
_symmetry.space_group_name_H-M   'P 1'
#
loop_
_entity.id
_entity.type
_entity.pdbx_description
1 polymer ?
#
loop_
_entity_poly.entity_id
_entity_poly.type
_entity_poly.pdbx_seq_one_letter_code
_entity_poly.pdbx_strand_id
1 'polypeptide(L)'
;MDLTLSRADYLQVVVGDQDGVVICFGVKKGEAVPVFKTLPGQKISRLELGGAVNTPQEKIFIAAGSEIRGFTKRGKQFLSFETNLTESIKA
;
A
#
# COMPACT_ATOMS: atom_id res chain seq x y z
N MET A 1 -18.08 18.73 2.29
CA MET A 1 -16.62 18.62 2.10
C MET A 1 -16.40 18.31 0.64
N ASP A 2 -16.19 19.35 -0.17
CA ASP A 2 -15.98 19.17 -1.60
C ASP A 2 -14.49 18.94 -1.86
N LEU A 3 -14.17 17.74 -2.34
CA LEU A 3 -12.81 17.37 -2.74
C LEU A 3 -12.56 17.87 -4.17
N THR A 4 -11.97 19.05 -4.29
CA THR A 4 -11.53 19.60 -5.57
C THR A 4 -10.27 18.86 -6.02
N LEU A 5 -10.42 17.78 -6.79
CA LEU A 5 -9.30 17.01 -7.34
C LEU A 5 -8.80 17.65 -8.64
N SER A 6 -7.53 18.03 -8.67
CA SER A 6 -6.87 18.48 -9.89
C SER A 6 -6.73 17.32 -10.89
N ARG A 7 -6.64 17.63 -12.18
CA ARG A 7 -6.63 16.70 -13.32
C ARG A 7 -5.55 15.60 -13.29
N ALA A 8 -4.59 15.65 -12.37
CA ALA A 8 -3.40 14.79 -12.32
C ALA A 8 -3.48 13.63 -11.30
N ASP A 9 -4.37 13.67 -10.31
CA ASP A 9 -4.46 12.65 -9.27
C ASP A 9 -5.88 12.06 -9.23
N TYR A 10 -6.13 11.07 -10.08
CA TYR A 10 -7.27 10.17 -9.86
C TYR A 10 -7.08 9.48 -8.51
N LEU A 11 -8.15 9.36 -7.71
CA LEU A 11 -8.12 8.60 -6.47
C LEU A 11 -7.61 7.17 -6.77
N GLN A 12 -6.51 6.81 -6.14
CA GLN A 12 -5.91 5.49 -6.23
C GLN A 12 -6.36 4.66 -5.03
N VAL A 13 -6.62 3.38 -5.27
CA VAL A 13 -6.96 2.40 -4.26
C VAL A 13 -5.80 1.42 -4.17
N VAL A 14 -5.36 1.13 -2.94
CA VAL A 14 -4.39 0.08 -2.67
C VAL A 14 -5.04 -0.99 -1.81
N VAL A 15 -4.83 -2.26 -2.18
CA VAL A 15 -5.37 -3.43 -1.48
C VAL A 15 -4.25 -4.45 -1.32
N GLY A 16 -4.17 -5.05 -0.13
CA GLY A 16 -3.36 -6.24 0.13
C GLY A 16 -4.27 -7.43 0.37
N ASP A 17 -3.90 -8.60 -0.14
CA ASP A 17 -4.70 -9.83 -0.01
C ASP A 17 -4.00 -10.93 0.82
N GLN A 18 -4.66 -12.08 0.90
CA GLN A 18 -4.18 -13.21 1.69
C GLN A 18 -3.09 -14.05 1.00
N ASP A 19 -2.89 -13.86 -0.31
CA ASP A 19 -1.80 -14.46 -1.07
C ASP A 19 -0.52 -13.60 -1.01
N GLY A 20 -0.54 -12.52 -0.22
CA GLY A 20 0.58 -11.61 -0.03
C GLY A 20 0.79 -10.64 -1.19
N VAL A 21 -0.21 -10.47 -2.06
CA VAL A 21 -0.14 -9.57 -3.19
C VAL A 21 -0.67 -8.20 -2.77
N VAL A 22 0.08 -7.14 -3.10
CA VAL A 22 -0.37 -5.75 -3.00
C VAL A 22 -0.61 -5.20 -4.39
N ILE A 23 -1.82 -4.69 -4.63
CA ILE A 23 -2.21 -4.05 -5.89
C ILE A 23 -2.60 -2.61 -5.59
N CYS A 24 -2.03 -1.68 -6.33
CA CYS A 24 -2.52 -0.30 -6.42
C CYS A 24 -3.13 -0.09 -7.80
N PHE A 25 -4.33 0.48 -7.86
CA PHE A 25 -5.00 0.81 -9.12
C PHE A 25 -5.75 2.14 -8.98
N GLY A 26 -5.87 2.87 -10.09
CA GLY A 26 -6.78 4.02 -10.20
C GLY A 26 -8.04 3.63 -10.96
N VAL A 27 -9.07 4.47 -10.92
CA VAL A 27 -10.27 4.29 -11.76
C VAL A 27 -10.26 5.32 -12.88
N LYS A 28 -10.31 4.86 -14.13
CA LYS A 28 -10.39 5.72 -15.32
C LYS A 28 -11.55 5.27 -16.19
N LYS A 29 -12.51 6.17 -16.42
CA LYS A 29 -13.73 5.89 -17.22
C LYS A 29 -14.52 4.66 -16.73
N GLY A 30 -14.55 4.43 -15.42
CA GLY A 30 -15.23 3.27 -14.81
C GLY A 30 -14.42 1.98 -14.79
N GLU A 31 -13.22 1.96 -15.38
CA GLU A 31 -12.34 0.79 -15.41
C GLU A 31 -11.20 0.93 -14.39
N ALA A 32 -10.87 -0.17 -13.71
CA ALA A 32 -9.72 -0.25 -12.83
C ALA A 32 -8.43 -0.36 -13.67
N VAL A 33 -7.56 0.63 -13.54
CA VAL A 33 -6.27 0.69 -14.23
C VAL A 33 -5.15 0.42 -13.22
N PRO A 34 -4.42 -0.69 -13.33
CA PRO A 34 -3.36 -1.01 -12.39
C PRO A 34 -2.21 -0.01 -12.48
N VAL A 35 -1.69 0.38 -11.33
CA VAL A 35 -0.52 1.25 -11.16
C VAL A 35 0.70 0.38 -10.88
N PHE A 36 0.59 -0.52 -9.91
CA PHE A 36 1.59 -1.55 -9.65
C PHE A 36 0.96 -2.77 -8.99
N LYS A 37 1.65 -3.91 -9.08
CA LYS A 37 1.31 -5.17 -8.43
C LYS A 37 2.60 -5.85 -7.95
N THR A 38 2.63 -6.33 -6.72
CA THR A 38 3.76 -7.11 -6.21
C THR A 38 3.63 -8.59 -6.58
N LEU A 39 4.74 -9.33 -6.44
CA LEU A 39 4.68 -10.78 -6.46
C LEU A 39 3.96 -11.30 -5.19
N PRO A 40 3.37 -12.51 -5.24
CA PRO A 40 2.83 -13.18 -4.06
C PRO A 40 3.87 -13.34 -2.95
N GLY A 41 3.39 -13.49 -1.71
CA GLY A 41 4.23 -13.59 -0.53
C GLY A 41 3.45 -14.08 0.69
N GLN A 42 3.87 -13.66 1.88
CA GLN A 42 3.07 -13.91 3.08
C GLN A 42 1.81 -13.05 3.11
N LYS A 43 0.73 -13.60 3.66
CA LYS A 43 -0.55 -12.90 3.86
C LYS A 43 -0.36 -11.49 4.39
N ILE A 44 -1.00 -10.52 3.74
CA ILE A 44 -1.06 -9.14 4.24
C ILE A 44 -2.05 -9.12 5.41
N SER A 45 -1.55 -8.88 6.62
CA SER A 45 -2.40 -8.80 7.82
C SER A 45 -2.88 -7.38 8.09
N ARG A 46 -2.12 -6.36 7.67
CA ARG A 46 -2.50 -4.95 7.78
C ARG A 46 -1.89 -4.14 6.65
N LEU A 47 -2.61 -3.12 6.22
CA LEU A 47 -2.13 -2.09 5.30
C LEU A 47 -2.50 -0.72 5.87
N GLU A 48 -1.56 0.20 5.86
CA GLU A 48 -1.77 1.58 6.29
C GLU A 48 -1.09 2.57 5.35
N LEU A 49 -1.71 3.75 5.20
CA LEU A 49 -1.06 4.89 4.55
C LEU A 49 -0.32 5.72 5.60
N GLY A 50 0.84 6.25 5.23
CA GLY A 50 1.64 7.07 6.11
C GLY A 50 2.59 8.00 5.37
N GLY A 51 3.37 8.76 6.13
CA GLY A 51 4.28 9.76 5.60
C GLY A 51 4.91 10.57 6.73
N ALA A 52 5.83 11.47 6.38
CA ALA A 52 6.36 12.40 7.37
C ALA A 52 5.26 13.35 7.85
N VAL A 53 5.38 13.83 9.08
CA VAL A 53 4.44 14.80 9.66
C VAL A 53 4.35 16.02 8.73
N ASN A 54 3.14 16.52 8.49
CA ASN A 54 2.84 17.63 7.58
C ASN A 54 3.18 17.38 6.10
N THR A 55 3.36 16.12 5.68
CA THR A 55 3.48 15.74 4.26
C THR A 55 2.28 14.89 3.83
N PRO A 56 1.93 14.86 2.53
CA PRO A 56 0.95 13.91 2.02
C PRO A 56 1.28 12.47 2.41
N GLN A 57 0.32 11.75 2.98
CA GLN A 57 0.48 10.36 3.44
C GLN A 57 0.39 9.37 2.26
N GLU A 58 1.38 9.42 1.36
CA GLU A 58 1.42 8.62 0.12
C GLU A 58 2.31 7.38 0.22
N LYS A 59 2.89 7.09 1.39
CA LYS A 59 3.65 5.86 1.62
C LYS A 59 2.69 4.77 2.05
N ILE A 60 2.84 3.60 1.45
CA ILE A 60 2.03 2.42 1.73
C ILE A 60 2.87 1.53 2.63
N PHE A 61 2.39 1.20 3.81
CA PHE A 61 3.03 0.24 4.72
C PHE A 61 2.16 -1.01 4.81
N ILE A 62 2.79 -2.18 4.72
CA ILE A 62 2.12 -3.46 4.91
C ILE A 62 2.80 -4.24 6.02
N ALA A 63 2.01 -5.01 6.75
CA ALA A 63 2.49 -6.07 7.63
C ALA A 63 2.24 -7.42 6.96
N ALA A 64 3.30 -8.23 6.84
CA ALA A 64 3.25 -9.58 6.29
C ALA A 64 4.20 -10.47 7.08
N GLY A 65 3.66 -11.50 7.77
CA GLY A 65 4.44 -12.27 8.73
C GLY A 65 4.93 -11.40 9.89
N SER A 66 6.24 -11.44 10.17
CA SER A 66 6.94 -10.60 11.15
C SER A 66 7.64 -9.38 10.50
N GLU A 67 7.36 -9.09 9.23
CA GLU A 67 8.00 -8.00 8.50
C GLU A 67 7.02 -6.85 8.24
N ILE A 68 7.52 -5.60 8.37
CA ILE A 68 6.89 -4.41 7.83
C ILE A 68 7.62 -3.99 6.54
N ARG A 69 6.88 -3.90 5.44
CA ARG A 69 7.40 -3.40 4.14
C ARG A 69 6.75 -2.08 3.79
N GLY A 70 7.53 -1.17 3.21
CA GLY A 70 7.04 0.14 2.77
C GLY A 70 7.23 0.35 1.28
N PHE A 71 6.17 0.82 0.61
CA PHE A 71 6.13 1.13 -0.82
C PHE A 71 5.77 2.59 -1.05
N THR A 72 6.35 3.18 -2.10
CA THR A 72 5.90 4.47 -2.62
C THR A 72 4.59 4.30 -3.41
N LYS A 73 3.86 5.39 -3.69
CA LYS A 73 2.65 5.35 -4.53
C LYS A 73 2.82 4.71 -5.92
N ARG A 74 4.06 4.63 -6.42
CA ARG A 74 4.41 3.99 -7.72
C ARG A 74 4.94 2.56 -7.59
N GLY A 75 4.91 1.98 -6.39
CA GLY A 75 5.29 0.58 -6.16
C GLY A 75 6.77 0.32 -5.86
N LYS A 76 7.63 1.35 -5.82
CA LYS A 76 9.01 1.16 -5.35
C LYS A 76 9.01 0.84 -3.86
N GLN A 77 9.54 -0.33 -3.47
CA GLN A 77 9.82 -0.63 -2.07
C GLN A 77 10.97 0.26 -1.57
N PHE A 78 10.77 0.89 -0.41
CA PHE A 78 11.77 1.77 0.23
C PHE A 78 12.07 1.37 1.68
N LEU A 79 11.25 0.51 2.28
CA LEU A 79 11.42 0.00 3.62
C LEU A 79 11.20 -1.52 3.64
N SER A 80 12.03 -2.20 4.41
CA SER A 80 11.91 -3.59 4.83
C SER A 80 12.43 -3.61 6.26
N PHE A 81 11.57 -3.98 7.20
CA PHE A 81 11.87 -3.97 8.62
C PHE A 81 11.39 -5.27 9.25
N GLU A 82 12.34 -6.10 9.65
CA GLU A 82 12.08 -7.32 10.40
C GLU A 82 11.86 -6.98 11.87
N THR A 83 10.68 -7.31 12.40
CA THR A 83 10.35 -7.03 13.80
C THR A 83 10.91 -8.09 14.76
N ASN A 84 11.44 -9.21 14.23
CA ASN A 84 11.93 -10.36 15.00
C ASN A 84 10.87 -10.93 15.96
N LEU A 85 9.59 -10.82 15.60
CA LEU A 85 8.51 -11.48 16.31
C LEU A 85 8.47 -12.95 15.92
N THR A 86 8.23 -13.83 16.88
CA THR A 86 8.07 -15.26 16.60
C THR A 86 6.77 -15.56 15.84
N GLU A 87 5.73 -14.75 16.06
CA GLU A 87 4.44 -14.87 15.40
C GLU A 87 4.16 -13.70 14.45
N SER A 88 3.21 -13.90 13.54
CA SER A 88 2.80 -12.85 12.60
C SER A 88 2.14 -11.67 13.30
N ILE A 89 2.36 -10.47 12.75
CA ILE A 89 1.75 -9.21 13.20
C ILE A 89 0.22 -9.30 13.01
N LYS A 90 -0.53 -9.09 14.10
CA LYS A 90 -2.01 -9.04 14.14
C LYS A 90 -2.40 -7.62 14.56
N ALA A 91 -3.03 -6.84 13.68
CA ALA A 91 -3.37 -5.43 13.92
C ALA A 91 -4.79 -5.08 13.45
#